data_AF-A0A522T051-F1
#
_entry.id   AF-A0A522T051-F1
#
_cell.length_a   1.000
_cell.length_b   1.000
_cell.length_c   1.000
_cell.angle_alpha   90.00
_cell.angle_beta   90.00
_cell.angle_gamma   90.00
#
_symmetry.space_group_name_H-M   'P 1'
#
loop_
_entity.id
_entity.type
_entity.pdbx_description
1 polymer ?
#
loop_
_entity_poly.entity_id
_entity_poly.type
_entity_poly.pdbx_seq_one_letter_code
_entity_poly.pdbx_strand_id
1 'polypeptide(L)'
;MAAPYEHFASRLRKALDQAGFVSGRGRTSTLASRYAVSRETARKWLTGLALPELPRIIELAKDFDVNLEWLATGRGPAAPGVSEAGALYRRLSDNESHLLNAFRKLPESKRQLLVKFLS
;
A
#
# COMPACT_ATOMS: atom_id res chain seq x y z
N MET A 1 24.95 5.00 22.23
CA MET A 1 25.15 5.19 20.77
C MET A 1 23.93 4.61 20.07
N ALA A 2 23.31 5.33 19.12
CA ALA A 2 22.17 4.78 18.37
C ALA A 2 22.62 3.59 17.52
N ALA A 3 21.74 2.60 17.31
CA ALA A 3 22.04 1.46 16.45
C ALA A 3 22.28 1.95 15.00
N PRO A 4 23.18 1.29 14.24
CA PRO A 4 23.59 1.77 12.91
C PRO A 4 22.42 1.93 11.93
N TYR A 5 21.34 1.17 12.11
CA TYR A 5 20.16 1.18 11.24
C TYR A 5 18.88 1.54 12.00
N GLU A 6 18.96 2.36 13.05
CA GLU A 6 17.80 2.74 13.87
C GLU A 6 16.65 3.33 13.05
N HIS A 7 16.95 4.15 12.03
CA HIS A 7 15.93 4.75 11.18
C HIS A 7 15.16 3.71 10.36
N PHE A 8 15.84 2.68 9.83
CA PHE A 8 15.18 1.56 9.15
C PHE A 8 14.29 0.78 10.13
N ALA A 9 14.83 0.44 11.29
CA ALA A 9 14.11 -0.30 12.32
C ALA A 9 12.86 0.44 12.83
N SER A 10 12.94 1.77 12.94
CA SER A 10 11.80 2.64 13.26
C SER A 10 10.70 2.54 12.20
N ARG A 11 11.06 2.64 10.90
CA ARG A 11 10.09 2.52 9.80
C ARG A 11 9.49 1.12 9.69
N LEU A 12 10.30 0.08 9.88
CA LEU A 12 9.80 -1.30 9.92
C LEU A 12 8.79 -1.48 11.05
N ARG A 13 9.11 -1.03 12.28
CA ARG A 13 8.16 -1.08 13.40
C ARG A 13 6.87 -0.31 13.09
N LYS A 14 6.97 0.88 12.50
CA LYS A 14 5.81 1.67 12.07
C LYS A 14 4.95 0.92 11.04
N ALA A 15 5.55 0.30 10.04
CA ALA A 15 4.84 -0.50 9.05
C ALA A 15 4.11 -1.70 9.70
N LEU A 16 4.77 -2.39 10.62
CA LEU A 16 4.16 -3.47 11.40
C LEU A 16 2.98 -2.98 12.25
N ASP A 17 3.13 -1.84 12.92
CA ASP A 17 2.07 -1.25 13.74
C ASP A 17 0.85 -0.85 12.88
N GLN A 18 1.08 -0.24 11.71
CA GLN A 18 0.03 0.15 10.76
C GLN A 18 -0.72 -1.05 10.17
N ALA A 19 -0.01 -2.15 9.93
CA ALA A 19 -0.60 -3.40 9.45
C ALA A 19 -1.32 -4.21 10.54
N GLY A 20 -1.39 -3.71 11.79
CA GLY A 20 -1.98 -4.44 12.91
C GLY A 20 -1.20 -5.71 13.29
N PHE A 21 0.09 -5.76 12.96
CA PHE A 21 0.94 -6.90 13.26
C PHE A 21 1.14 -7.05 14.78
N VAL A 22 1.31 -8.29 15.24
CA VAL A 22 1.45 -8.60 16.68
C VAL A 22 2.45 -7.68 17.39
N SER A 23 2.05 -7.17 18.54
CA SER A 23 2.83 -6.24 19.37
C SER A 23 3.50 -6.94 20.56
N GLY A 24 4.37 -6.20 21.25
CA GLY A 24 5.04 -6.68 22.46
C GLY A 24 5.93 -7.91 22.25
N ARG A 25 5.95 -8.81 23.25
CA ARG A 25 6.87 -9.96 23.31
C ARG A 25 6.73 -10.94 22.14
N GLY A 26 5.55 -11.04 21.53
CA GLY A 26 5.29 -11.94 20.40
C GLY A 26 5.81 -11.45 19.05
N ARG A 27 6.11 -10.14 18.91
CA ARG A 27 6.46 -9.53 17.63
C ARG A 27 7.66 -10.19 16.95
N THR A 28 8.74 -10.39 17.71
CA THR A 28 9.99 -10.94 17.17
C THR A 28 9.82 -12.39 16.72
N SER A 29 9.15 -13.22 17.52
CA SER A 29 8.91 -14.63 17.17
C SER A 29 8.01 -14.76 15.95
N THR A 30 6.95 -13.96 15.86
CA THR A 30 6.03 -14.04 14.71
C THR A 30 6.68 -13.52 13.43
N LEU A 31 7.50 -12.47 13.51
CA LEU A 31 8.25 -11.97 12.36
C LEU A 31 9.29 -13.01 11.89
N ALA A 32 10.00 -13.64 12.84
CA ALA A 32 10.96 -14.70 12.55
C ALA A 32 10.30 -15.89 11.84
N SER A 33 9.16 -16.37 12.36
CA SER A 33 8.38 -17.45 11.75
C SER A 33 7.85 -17.08 10.36
N ARG A 34 7.30 -15.86 10.19
CA ARG A 34 6.72 -15.41 8.90
C ARG A 34 7.75 -15.41 7.77
N TYR A 35 8.99 -15.00 8.05
CA TYR A 35 10.04 -14.88 7.05
C TYR A 35 11.06 -16.04 7.08
N ALA A 36 10.78 -17.09 7.85
CA ALA A 36 11.66 -18.26 8.01
C ALA A 36 13.11 -17.88 8.38
N VAL A 37 13.29 -16.93 9.30
CA VAL A 37 14.60 -16.50 9.81
C VAL A 37 14.74 -16.82 11.30
N SER A 38 15.96 -16.76 11.82
CA SER A 38 16.19 -16.90 13.26
C SER A 38 15.54 -15.74 14.04
N ARG A 39 15.17 -15.98 15.30
CA ARG A 39 14.68 -14.90 16.19
C ARG A 39 15.71 -13.80 16.36
N GLU A 40 16.99 -14.15 16.38
CA GLU A 40 18.08 -13.18 16.50
C GLU A 40 18.17 -12.29 15.25
N THR A 41 18.00 -12.86 14.06
CA THR A 41 17.92 -12.10 12.80
C THR A 41 16.77 -11.10 12.83
N ALA A 42 15.56 -11.57 13.17
CA ALA A 42 14.38 -10.71 13.28
C ALA A 42 14.57 -9.61 14.34
N ARG A 43 15.18 -9.95 15.49
CA ARG A 43 15.53 -8.99 16.54
C ARG A 43 16.47 -7.91 16.01
N LYS A 44 17.55 -8.30 15.33
CA LYS A 44 18.52 -7.35 14.76
C LYS A 44 17.86 -6.37 13.79
N TRP A 45 16.89 -6.81 12.99
CA TRP A 45 16.13 -5.91 12.11
C TRP A 45 15.26 -4.93 12.90
N LEU A 46 14.53 -5.42 13.90
CA LEU A 46 13.64 -4.61 14.75
C LEU A 46 14.37 -3.64 15.67
N THR A 47 15.64 -3.89 15.98
CA THR A 47 16.49 -3.05 16.84
C THR A 47 17.58 -2.30 16.06
N GLY A 48 17.58 -2.35 14.73
CA GLY A 48 18.52 -1.60 13.89
C GLY A 48 19.98 -2.06 13.97
N LEU A 49 20.23 -3.28 14.43
CA LEU A 49 21.58 -3.86 14.53
C LEU A 49 22.05 -4.48 13.20
N ALA A 50 21.13 -4.83 12.31
CA ALA A 50 21.43 -5.31 10.96
C ALA A 50 20.28 -4.97 10.02
N LEU A 51 20.58 -4.86 8.72
CA LEU A 51 19.58 -4.78 7.66
C LEU A 51 19.23 -6.19 7.14
N PRO A 52 18.00 -6.40 6.66
CA PRO A 52 17.70 -7.51 5.77
C PRO A 52 18.38 -7.32 4.40
N GLU A 53 18.59 -8.42 3.68
CA GLU A 53 18.97 -8.37 2.27
C GLU A 53 17.89 -7.70 1.41
N LEU A 54 18.26 -7.10 0.28
CA LEU A 54 17.32 -6.37 -0.59
C LEU A 54 16.06 -7.19 -0.98
N PRO A 55 16.15 -8.48 -1.36
CA PRO A 55 14.96 -9.29 -1.63
C PRO A 55 13.99 -9.35 -0.44
N ARG A 56 14.53 -9.40 0.78
CA ARG A 56 13.72 -9.42 2.00
C ARG A 56 13.07 -8.06 2.28
N ILE A 57 13.75 -6.96 1.98
CA ILE A 57 13.16 -5.62 2.08
C ILE A 57 12.01 -5.47 1.08
N ILE A 58 12.14 -6.00 -0.13
CA ILE A 58 11.07 -6.02 -1.15
C ILE A 58 9.86 -6.81 -0.65
N GLU A 59 10.07 -8.00 -0.06
CA GLU A 59 9.00 -8.80 0.52
C GLU A 59 8.30 -8.08 1.68
N LEU A 60 9.06 -7.51 2.61
CA LEU A 60 8.52 -6.72 3.72
C LEU A 60 7.66 -5.56 3.21
N ALA A 61 8.14 -4.84 2.20
CA ALA A 61 7.41 -3.71 1.61
C ALA A 61 6.07 -4.15 0.99
N LYS A 62 6.06 -5.27 0.26
CA LYS A 62 4.83 -5.85 -0.33
C LYS A 62 3.86 -6.35 0.74
N ASP A 63 4.36 -7.11 1.71
CA ASP A 63 3.55 -7.77 2.74
C ASP A 63 2.86 -6.80 3.70
N PHE A 64 3.44 -5.61 3.89
CA PHE A 64 2.92 -4.57 4.76
C PHE A 64 2.41 -3.36 4.01
N ASP A 65 2.24 -3.47 2.69
CA ASP A 65 1.71 -2.43 1.80
C ASP A 65 2.36 -1.05 2.03
N VAL A 66 3.69 -1.02 2.03
CA VAL A 66 4.51 0.20 2.15
C VAL A 66 5.42 0.37 0.94
N ASN A 67 5.79 1.60 0.64
CA ASN A 67 6.75 1.90 -0.41
C ASN A 67 8.16 1.38 -0.04
N LEU A 68 8.79 0.64 -0.95
CA LEU A 68 10.15 0.11 -0.80
C LEU A 68 11.19 1.22 -0.52
N GLU A 69 11.14 2.32 -1.28
CA GLU A 69 12.07 3.43 -1.14
C GLU A 69 11.94 4.09 0.24
N TRP A 70 10.70 4.24 0.71
CA TRP A 70 10.43 4.75 2.05
C TRP A 70 10.94 3.79 3.12
N LEU A 71 10.66 2.49 3.02
CA LEU A 71 11.13 1.52 4.01
C LEU A 71 12.66 1.50 4.08
N ALA A 72 13.32 1.38 2.93
CA ALA A 72 14.77 1.27 2.82
C ALA A 72 15.50 2.57 3.21
N THR A 73 15.07 3.71 2.66
CA THR A 73 15.85 4.97 2.74
C THR A 73 15.16 6.06 3.56
N GLY A 74 13.86 5.97 3.77
CA GLY A 74 13.05 7.02 4.40
C GLY A 74 12.64 8.15 3.45
N ARG A 75 12.95 8.05 2.15
CA ARG A 75 12.53 9.00 1.14
C ARG A 75 11.14 8.67 0.60
N GLY A 76 10.40 9.70 0.19
CA GLY A 76 9.06 9.54 -0.38
C GLY A 76 7.96 9.20 0.63
N PRO A 77 6.72 8.97 0.16
CA PRO A 77 5.59 8.61 1.02
C PRO A 77 5.68 7.17 1.52
N ALA A 78 5.14 6.91 2.72
CA ALA A 78 5.15 5.59 3.34
C ALA A 78 4.23 4.59 2.64
N ALA A 79 3.02 5.03 2.26
CA ALA A 79 2.11 4.22 1.47
C ALA A 79 2.57 4.24 0.00
N PRO A 80 2.42 3.12 -0.74
CA PRO A 80 2.56 3.11 -2.18
C PRO A 80 1.63 4.18 -2.76
N GLY A 81 2.18 5.13 -3.50
CA GLY A 81 1.42 6.13 -4.22
C GLY A 81 0.70 5.50 -5.40
N VAL A 82 -0.29 4.66 -5.13
CA VAL A 82 -1.32 4.28 -6.10
C VAL A 82 -2.67 4.70 -5.54
N SER A 83 -2.76 5.97 -5.13
CA SER A 83 -3.90 6.70 -5.68
C SER A 83 -3.57 6.84 -7.15
N GLU A 84 -4.19 6.00 -7.99
CA GLU A 84 -4.45 6.45 -9.35
C GLU A 84 -4.92 7.91 -9.20
N ALA A 85 -4.28 8.86 -9.88
CA ALA A 85 -4.90 10.15 -10.17
C ALA A 85 -6.07 9.91 -11.13
N GLY A 86 -6.97 9.02 -10.73
CA GLY A 86 -7.91 8.24 -11.51
C GLY A 86 -9.15 7.89 -10.69
N ALA A 87 -9.11 7.96 -9.35
CA ALA A 87 -10.34 8.09 -8.54
C ALA A 87 -10.96 9.51 -8.59
N LEU A 88 -10.50 10.37 -9.51
CA LEU A 88 -11.33 11.41 -10.12
C LEU A 88 -12.25 10.82 -11.22
N TYR A 89 -12.59 9.53 -11.18
CA TYR A 89 -13.92 9.13 -11.62
C TYR A 89 -14.91 9.89 -10.74
N ARG A 90 -15.25 11.10 -11.19
CA ARG A 90 -16.41 11.88 -10.80
C ARG A 90 -17.52 10.85 -10.56
N ARG A 91 -17.83 10.55 -9.28
CA ARG A 91 -18.91 9.62 -8.97
C ARG A 91 -20.11 10.20 -9.71
N LEU A 92 -20.59 9.46 -10.71
CA LEU A 92 -21.81 9.82 -11.38
C LEU A 92 -22.88 9.81 -10.30
N SER A 93 -23.54 10.95 -10.11
CA SER A 93 -24.77 11.02 -9.34
C SER A 93 -25.76 9.96 -9.82
N ASP A 94 -26.74 9.63 -9.00
CA ASP A 94 -27.75 8.62 -9.36
C ASP A 94 -28.41 8.95 -10.72
N ASN A 95 -28.62 10.23 -10.99
CA ASN A 95 -29.16 10.72 -12.27
C ASN A 95 -28.22 10.49 -13.46
N GLU A 96 -26.93 10.77 -13.31
CA GLU A 96 -25.94 10.56 -14.36
C GLU A 96 -25.76 9.06 -14.65
N SER A 97 -25.76 8.23 -13.60
CA SER A 97 -25.73 6.77 -13.72
C SER A 97 -26.97 6.23 -14.42
N HIS A 98 -28.14 6.77 -14.09
CA HIS A 98 -29.41 6.40 -14.72
C HIS A 98 -29.44 6.78 -16.20
N LEU A 99 -29.02 8.01 -16.53
CA LEU A 99 -28.92 8.50 -17.90
C LEU A 99 -27.97 7.64 -18.74
N LEU A 100 -26.79 7.32 -18.21
CA LEU A 100 -25.79 6.52 -18.92
C LEU A 100 -26.27 5.08 -19.16
N ASN A 101 -26.96 4.48 -18.19
CA ASN A 101 -27.59 3.17 -18.36
C ASN A 101 -28.71 3.20 -19.40
N ALA A 102 -29.57 4.23 -19.39
CA ALA A 102 -30.61 4.41 -20.39
C ALA A 102 -30.01 4.61 -21.79
N PHE A 103 -28.99 5.45 -21.91
CA PHE A 103 -28.25 5.70 -23.15
C PHE A 103 -27.66 4.43 -23.75
N ARG A 104 -27.01 3.59 -22.92
CA ARG A 104 -26.45 2.31 -23.36
C ARG A 104 -27.51 1.31 -23.83
N LYS A 105 -28.74 1.40 -23.35
CA LYS A 105 -29.84 0.52 -23.81
C LYS A 105 -30.51 0.98 -25.12
N LEU A 106 -30.25 2.20 -25.57
CA LEU A 106 -30.83 2.73 -26.81
C LEU A 106 -30.11 2.19 -28.06
N PRO A 107 -30.82 2.00 -29.19
CA PRO A 107 -30.22 1.82 -30.50
C PRO A 107 -29.37 3.03 -30.92
N GLU A 108 -28.37 2.80 -31.76
CA GLU A 108 -27.37 3.81 -32.15
C GLU A 108 -28.01 5.08 -32.77
N SER A 109 -29.05 4.91 -33.59
CA SER A 109 -29.80 6.05 -34.16
C SER A 109 -30.46 6.93 -33.11
N LYS A 110 -30.97 6.34 -32.02
CA LYS A 110 -31.58 7.09 -30.91
C LYS A 110 -30.52 7.72 -30.00
N ARG A 111 -29.37 7.08 -29.82
CA ARG A 111 -28.23 7.67 -29.10
C ARG A 111 -27.73 8.94 -29.78
N GLN A 112 -27.56 8.92 -31.11
CA GLN A 112 -27.11 10.09 -31.86
C GLN A 112 -28.09 11.27 -31.76
N LEU A 113 -29.40 11.00 -31.80
CA LEU A 113 -30.42 12.02 -31.59
C LEU A 113 -30.37 12.61 -30.18
N LEU A 114 -30.18 11.76 -29.16
CA LEU A 114 -30.09 12.19 -27.77
C LEU A 114 -28.84 13.03 -27.51
N VAL A 115 -27.70 12.67 -28.11
CA VAL A 115 -26.48 13.50 -28.08
C VAL A 115 -26.77 14.85 -28.74
N LYS A 116 -27.36 14.89 -29.94
CA LYS A 116 -27.70 16.15 -30.63
C LYS A 116 -28.69 17.03 -29.86
N PHE A 117 -29.57 16.43 -29.07
CA PHE A 117 -30.53 17.15 -28.24
C PHE A 117 -29.90 17.77 -26.99
N LEU A 118 -28.87 17.12 -26.43
CA LEU A 118 -28.15 17.58 -25.23
C LEU A 118 -26.91 18.44 -25.54
N SER A 119 -26.49 18.50 -26.81
CA SER A 119 -25.44 19.40 -27.33
C SER A 119 -25.98 20.82 -27.52
#